data_AF-A0A7X5FD86-F1
#
_entry.id   AF-A0A7X5FD86-F1
#
_cell.length_a   1.000
_cell.length_b   1.000
_cell.length_c   1.000
_cell.angle_alpha   90.00
_cell.angle_beta   90.00
_cell.angle_gamma   90.00
#
_symmetry.space_group_name_H-M   'P 1'
#
loop_
_entity.id
_entity.type
_entity.pdbx_description
1 polymer ?
#
loop_
_entity_poly.entity_id
_entity_poly.type
_entity_poly.pdbx_seq_one_letter_code
_entity_poly.pdbx_strand_id
1 'polypeptide(L)' 'MEKQDYKTFVLPKRAIDELREALSKMHGKEYVMSFSDEEINIIGIVILTGVTESLKSEITSPELFANKS' A
#
# COMPACT_ATOMS: atom_id res chain seq x y z
N MET A 1 20.31 -7.35 -1.62
CA MET A 1 18.89 -7.15 -1.26
C MET A 1 18.85 -6.57 0.14
N GLU A 2 18.58 -5.26 0.26
CA GLU A 2 18.27 -4.67 1.55
C GLU A 2 16.94 -5.26 2.03
N LYS A 3 16.90 -5.75 3.27
CA LYS A 3 15.64 -6.14 3.91
C LYS A 3 14.95 -4.84 4.30
N GLN A 4 13.88 -4.47 3.60
CA GLN A 4 13.02 -3.38 4.07
C GLN A 4 12.35 -3.82 5.36
N ASP A 5 12.75 -3.20 6.48
CA ASP A 5 12.20 -3.50 7.79
C ASP A 5 10.92 -2.68 7.97
N TYR A 6 9.79 -3.25 7.55
CA TYR A 6 8.48 -2.60 7.65
C TYR A 6 7.97 -2.45 9.09
N LYS A 7 8.74 -2.90 10.10
CA LYS A 7 8.33 -2.87 11.52
C LYS A 7 8.23 -1.48 12.12
N THR A 8 8.87 -0.46 11.54
CA THR A 8 9.02 0.84 12.23
C THR A 8 7.87 1.80 11.95
N PHE A 9 7.11 1.60 10.88
CA PHE A 9 6.00 2.47 10.51
C PHE A 9 4.67 1.82 10.88
N VAL A 10 3.82 2.55 11.60
CA VAL A 10 2.49 2.10 12.02
C VAL A 10 1.47 3.04 11.43
N LEU A 11 0.56 2.48 10.64
CA LEU A 11 -0.56 3.20 10.05
C LEU A 11 -1.49 3.71 11.15
N PRO A 12 -2.11 4.89 10.97
CA PRO A 12 -3.18 5.32 11.85
C PRO A 12 -4.27 4.25 11.94
N LYS A 13 -4.83 4.01 13.14
CA LYS A 13 -5.86 2.98 13.36
C LYS A 13 -7.02 3.07 12.36
N ARG A 14 -7.45 4.30 12.04
CA ARG A 14 -8.46 4.55 11.01
C ARG A 14 -8.08 3.98 9.63
N ALA A 15 -6.84 4.13 9.20
CA ALA A 15 -6.37 3.59 7.93
C ALA A 15 -6.33 2.05 7.95
N ILE A 16 -5.97 1.45 9.08
CA ILE A 16 -6.04 -0.01 9.28
C ILE A 16 -7.49 -0.49 9.14
N ASP A 17 -8.44 0.19 9.78
CA ASP A 17 -9.85 -0.19 9.75
C ASP A 17 -10.47 -0.01 8.35
N GLU A 18 -10.16 1.09 7.66
CA GLU A 18 -10.60 1.34 6.27
C GLU A 18 -10.00 0.30 5.30
N LEU A 19 -8.71 -0.03 5.44
CA LEU A 19 -8.06 -1.07 4.64
C LEU A 19 -8.70 -2.45 4.88
N ARG A 20 -8.96 -2.77 6.15
CA ARG A 20 -9.63 -4.02 6.54
C ARG A 20 -11.04 -4.10 5.97
N GLU A 21 -11.78 -3.01 5.94
CA GLU A 21 -13.10 -2.94 5.29
C GLU A 21 -12.99 -3.16 3.78
N ALA A 22 -12.06 -2.48 3.11
CA ALA A 22 -11.84 -2.61 1.67
C ALA A 22 -11.47 -4.05 1.28
N LEU A 23 -10.51 -4.65 1.99
CA LEU A 23 -10.12 -6.05 1.79
C LEU A 23 -11.29 -7.00 2.05
N SER A 24 -12.11 -6.75 3.07
CA SER A 24 -13.27 -7.59 3.40
C SER A 24 -14.30 -7.62 2.27
N LYS A 25 -14.48 -6.49 1.56
CA LYS A 25 -15.37 -6.40 0.39
C LYS A 25 -14.82 -7.19 -0.81
N MET A 26 -13.50 -7.28 -0.96
CA MET A 26 -12.84 -7.94 -2.10
C MET A 26 -12.62 -9.45 -1.89
N HIS A 27 -12.24 -9.86 -0.68
CA HIS A 27 -11.79 -11.22 -0.37
C HIS A 27 -12.70 -11.96 0.61
N GLY A 28 -13.74 -11.30 1.13
CA GLY A 28 -14.64 -11.84 2.13
C GLY A 28 -14.21 -11.50 3.56
N LYS A 29 -15.19 -11.22 4.41
CA LYS A 29 -14.97 -10.76 5.79
C LYS A 29 -14.24 -11.80 6.65
N GLU A 30 -14.61 -13.07 6.56
CA GLU A 30 -14.03 -14.14 7.38
C GLU A 30 -12.52 -14.28 7.17
N TYR A 31 -12.10 -14.23 5.90
CA TYR A 31 -10.69 -14.28 5.53
C TYR A 31 -9.91 -13.08 6.07
N VAL A 32 -10.46 -11.87 5.97
CA VAL A 32 -9.74 -10.65 6.39
C VAL A 32 -9.74 -10.48 7.91
N MET A 33 -10.73 -11.03 8.61
CA MET A 33 -10.77 -11.05 10.08
C MET A 33 -9.73 -11.98 10.70
N SER A 34 -9.17 -12.95 9.95
CA SER A 34 -8.08 -13.77 10.47
C SER A 34 -6.75 -13.01 10.57
N PHE A 35 -6.62 -11.85 9.91
CA PHE A 35 -5.41 -11.03 10.00
C PHE A 35 -5.38 -10.18 11.27
N SER A 36 -4.22 -10.14 11.93
CA SER A 36 -3.93 -9.20 13.01
C SER A 36 -3.83 -7.76 12.49
N ASP A 37 -3.91 -6.77 13.39
CA ASP A 37 -3.70 -5.36 13.00
C ASP A 37 -2.27 -5.12 12.49
N GLU A 38 -1.27 -5.88 12.95
CA GLU A 38 0.10 -5.80 12.44
C GLU A 38 0.20 -6.33 11.01
N GLU A 39 -0.52 -7.41 10.69
CA GLU A 39 -0.56 -7.96 9.34
C GLU A 39 -1.26 -7.01 8.36
N ILE A 40 -2.38 -6.39 8.77
CA ILE A 40 -3.04 -5.34 7.99
C ILE A 40 -2.11 -4.12 7.82
N ASN A 41 -1.35 -3.74 8.85
CA ASN A 41 -0.36 -2.68 8.76
C ASN A 41 0.71 -2.97 7.70
N ILE A 42 1.26 -4.19 7.70
CA ILE A 42 2.26 -4.61 6.70
C ILE A 42 1.68 -4.56 5.29
N ILE A 43 0.46 -5.07 5.08
CA ILE A 43 -0.22 -5.01 3.78
C ILE A 43 -0.35 -3.56 3.30
N GLY A 44 -0.82 -2.67 4.18
CA GLY A 44 -0.97 -1.26 3.84
C GLY A 44 0.35 -0.58 3.49
N ILE A 45 1.43 -0.89 4.19
CA ILE A 45 2.77 -0.36 3.87
C ILE A 45 3.25 -0.85 2.51
N VAL A 46 3.09 -2.14 2.20
CA VAL A 46 3.49 -2.69 0.90
C VAL A 46 2.74 -2.01 -0.25
N ILE A 47 1.43 -1.76 -0.09
CA ILE A 47 0.63 -1.03 -1.08
C ILE A 47 1.15 0.40 -1.25
N LEU A 48 1.39 1.12 -0.15
CA LEU A 48 1.90 2.50 -0.19
C LEU A 48 3.28 2.58 -0.84
N THR A 49 4.17 1.63 -0.56
CA THR A 49 5.48 1.54 -1.18
C THR A 49 5.34 1.36 -2.69
N GLY A 50 4.52 0.42 -3.15
CA GLY A 50 4.29 0.18 -4.59
C GLY A 50 3.67 1.40 -5.30
N VAL A 51 2.71 2.07 -4.67
CA VAL A 51 2.12 3.31 -5.22
C VAL A 51 3.17 4.43 -5.29
N THR A 52 3.96 4.61 -4.23
CA THR A 52 5.00 5.65 -4.17
C THR A 52 6.09 5.42 -5.21
N GLU A 53 6.52 4.17 -5.39
CA GLU A 53 7.50 3.79 -6.43
C GLU A 53 6.93 4.04 -7.83
N SER A 54 5.66 3.71 -8.06
CA SER A 54 4.98 3.96 -9.34
C SER A 54 4.91 5.46 -9.65
N LEU A 55 4.50 6.29 -8.68
CA LEU A 55 4.44 7.75 -8.84
C LEU A 55 5.82 8.37 -9.10
N LYS A 56 6.88 7.88 -8.44
CA LYS A 56 8.26 8.33 -8.70
C LYS A 56 8.67 8.03 -10.14
N SER A 57 8.32 6.86 -10.67
CA SER A 57 8.68 6.49 -12.05
C SER A 57 8.02 7.41 -13.09
N GLU A 58 6.76 7.79 -12.88
CA GLU A 58 6.04 8.73 -13.76
C GLU A 58 6.66 10.14 -13.74
N ILE A 59 7.09 10.62 -12.58
CA ILE A 59 7.69 11.97 -12.43
C ILE A 59 9.11 12.02 -13.01
N THR A 60 9.87 10.92 -12.95
CA THR A 60 11.25 10.86 -13.47
C THR A 60 11.36 10.70 -14.99
N SER A 61 10.24 10.60 -15.71
CA SER A 61 10.20 10.65 -17.19
C SER A 61 9.34 11.79 -17.75
N PRO A 62 9.62 13.09 -17.46
CA PRO A 62 8.89 14.21 -18.05
C PRO A 62 9.01 14.26 -19.58
N GLU A 63 10.10 13.72 -20.12
CA GLU A 63 10.44 13.75 -21.53
C GLU A 63 9.49 12.95 -22.43
N LEU A 64 8.75 11.98 -21.86
CA LEU A 64 7.74 11.19 -22.59
C LEU A 64 6.40 11.91 -22.77
N PHE A 65 6.13 12.97 -21.99
CA PHE A 65 4.89 13.74 -22.07
C PHE A 65 5.03 15.04 -22.87
N ALA A 66 6.25 15.50 -23.13
CA ALA A 66 6.51 16.70 -23.92
C ALA A 66 6.26 16.51 -25.44
N ASN A 67 6.08 15.27 -25.90
CA ASN A 67 5.99 14.93 -27.33
C ASN A 67 4.61 14.39 -27.76
N LYS A 68 3.53 14.92 -27.15
CA LYS A 68 2.20 14.87 -27.74
C LYS A 68 1.85 16.28 -28.24
N SER A 69 2.44 16.64 -29.38
CA SER A 69 1.94 17.72 -30.26
C SER A 69 0.74 17.24 -31.05
#